data_AF-A0A8T7CM21-F1
#
_entry.id   AF-A0A8T7CM21-F1
#
_cell.length_a   1.000
_cell.length_b   1.000
_cell.length_c   1.000
_cell.angle_alpha   90.00
_cell.angle_beta   90.00
_cell.angle_gamma   90.00
#
_symmetry.space_group_name_H-M   'P 1'
#
loop_
_entity.id
_entity.type
_entity.pdbx_description
1 polymer ?
#
loop_
_entity_poly.entity_id
_entity_poly.type
_entity_poly.pdbx_seq_one_letter_code
_entity_poly.pdbx_strand_id
1 'polypeptide(L)'
;VCSAAKGGLDPQQCANNLLLRFRAGGEKLRPVGGKHRRELSKLFQEAGVVPWMRDRIPLVYAGERLAAVADLWLEQDLVVAPGDPGLGLTWKMHPPLY
;
A
#
# COMPACT_ATOMS: atom_id res chain seq x y z
N VAL A 1 -0.43 -6.33 -10.51
CA VAL A 1 -1.11 -7.65 -10.60
C VAL A 1 -1.55 -8.02 -9.19
N CYS A 2 -2.78 -8.46 -9.02
CA CYS A 2 -3.26 -8.97 -7.73
C CYS A 2 -3.15 -10.50 -7.74
N SER A 3 -2.50 -11.08 -6.75
CA SER A 3 -2.38 -12.53 -6.57
C SER A 3 -2.98 -12.91 -5.23
N ALA A 4 -3.53 -14.12 -5.09
CA ALA A 4 -3.87 -14.64 -3.77
C ALA A 4 -2.58 -14.79 -2.94
N ALA A 5 -2.56 -14.27 -1.71
CA ALA A 5 -1.43 -14.38 -0.80
C ALA A 5 -1.91 -14.80 0.61
N LYS A 6 -1.06 -15.53 1.34
CA LYS A 6 -1.29 -15.82 2.76
C LYS A 6 -0.98 -14.54 3.55
N GLY A 7 -2.03 -13.80 3.92
CA GLY A 7 -1.93 -12.41 4.33
C GLY A 7 -1.99 -11.44 3.15
N GLY A 8 -2.56 -10.26 3.36
CA GLY A 8 -2.79 -9.29 2.30
C GLY A 8 -3.99 -8.39 2.61
N LEU A 9 -4.40 -7.60 1.62
CA LEU A 9 -5.61 -6.78 1.75
C LEU A 9 -6.85 -7.66 1.94
N ASP A 10 -7.73 -7.21 2.82
CA ASP A 10 -9.04 -7.83 3.04
C ASP A 10 -9.93 -7.66 1.80
N PRO A 11 -10.27 -8.75 1.10
CA PRO A 11 -11.09 -8.68 -0.10
C PRO A 11 -12.50 -8.14 0.19
N GLN A 12 -13.08 -8.35 1.38
CA GLN A 12 -14.40 -7.81 1.70
C GLN A 12 -14.37 -6.29 1.84
N GLN A 13 -13.32 -5.75 2.47
CA GLN A 13 -13.15 -4.30 2.61
C GLN A 13 -12.72 -3.64 1.29
N CYS A 14 -12.10 -4.41 0.38
CA CYS A 14 -11.66 -3.93 -0.92
C CYS A 14 -12.63 -4.22 -2.07
N ALA A 15 -13.70 -4.99 -1.85
CA ALA A 15 -14.52 -5.60 -2.91
C ALA A 15 -15.17 -4.59 -3.87
N ASN A 16 -15.53 -3.40 -3.39
CA ASN A 16 -16.51 -2.59 -4.09
C ASN A 16 -15.94 -1.35 -4.80
N ASN A 17 -14.73 -0.88 -4.49
CA ASN A 17 -14.16 0.28 -5.20
C ASN A 17 -12.66 0.48 -4.98
N LEU A 18 -11.83 -0.37 -5.57
CA LEU A 18 -10.38 -0.12 -5.60
C LEU A 18 -10.04 0.95 -6.62
N LEU A 19 -9.52 2.07 -6.14
CA LEU A 19 -9.04 3.18 -6.96
C LEU A 19 -7.52 3.21 -6.92
N LEU A 20 -6.91 3.37 -8.08
CA LEU A 20 -5.47 3.57 -8.20
C LEU A 20 -5.23 5.06 -8.44
N ARG A 21 -4.51 5.70 -7.52
CA ARG A 21 -4.14 7.11 -7.58
C ARG A 21 -2.63 7.23 -7.45
N PHE A 22 -2.09 8.37 -7.88
CA PHE A 22 -0.71 8.73 -7.60
C PHE A 22 -0.66 9.68 -6.41
N ARG A 23 0.54 9.84 -5.86
CA ARG A 23 0.80 10.77 -4.77
C ARG A 23 0.36 12.18 -5.16
N ALA A 24 -0.44 12.80 -4.28
CA ALA A 24 -0.78 14.21 -4.28
C ALA A 24 -0.09 14.97 -3.13
N GLY A 25 0.44 14.23 -2.14
CA GLY A 25 1.08 14.77 -0.95
C GLY A 25 0.13 14.85 0.25
N GLY A 26 0.67 14.65 1.45
CA GLY A 26 -0.09 14.66 2.71
C GLY A 26 -0.71 13.30 3.10
N GLU A 27 -0.47 12.25 2.32
CA GLU A 27 -1.01 10.92 2.62
C GLU A 27 -0.40 10.34 3.89
N LYS A 28 -1.23 9.63 4.66
CA LYS A 28 -0.82 8.94 5.88
C LYS A 28 -1.24 7.48 5.78
N LEU A 29 -0.33 6.60 6.17
CA LEU A 29 -0.52 5.15 6.17
C LEU A 29 -0.12 4.61 7.53
N ARG A 30 -0.89 3.65 8.06
CA ARG A 30 -0.41 2.77 9.13
C ARG A 30 0.11 1.48 8.49
N PRO A 31 1.43 1.34 8.25
CA PRO A 31 1.95 0.11 7.67
C PRO A 31 1.67 -1.08 8.60
N VAL A 32 1.40 -2.25 8.04
CA VAL A 32 1.31 -3.50 8.80
C VAL A 32 2.55 -3.68 9.69
N GLY A 33 2.34 -4.03 10.96
CA GLY A 33 3.40 -4.12 11.97
C GLY A 33 3.81 -2.78 12.60
N GLY A 34 3.31 -1.65 12.08
CA GLY A 34 3.55 -0.31 12.63
C GLY A 34 2.60 0.03 13.78
N LYS A 35 3.11 0.73 14.81
CA LYS A 35 2.28 1.16 15.95
C LYS A 35 1.36 2.35 15.63
N HIS A 36 1.76 3.23 14.71
CA HIS A 36 1.05 4.49 14.45
C HIS A 36 0.94 4.79 12.95
N ARG A 37 -0.02 5.65 12.58
CA ARG A 37 -0.10 6.25 11.24
C ARG A 37 1.08 7.20 11.04
N ARG A 38 1.74 7.07 9.89
CA ARG A 38 2.92 7.84 9.53
C ARG A 38 2.69 8.50 8.19
N GLU A 39 3.29 9.66 8.01
CA GLU A 39 3.28 10.33 6.71
C GLU A 39 4.01 9.47 5.69
N LEU A 40 3.39 9.32 4.53
CA LEU A 40 3.94 8.53 3.45
C LEU A 40 5.29 9.07 2.98
N SER A 41 5.53 10.38 3.12
CA SER A 41 6.81 11.02 2.81
C SER A 41 7.95 10.48 3.68
N LYS A 42 7.69 10.28 4.98
CA LYS A 42 8.65 9.71 5.93
C LYS A 42 8.90 8.24 5.64
N LEU A 43 7.86 7.47 5.33
CA LEU A 43 7.99 6.07 4.94
C LEU A 43 8.86 5.92 3.69
N PHE A 44 8.64 6.75 2.67
CA PHE A 44 9.49 6.77 1.48
C PHE A 44 10.93 7.18 1.78
N GLN A 45 11.14 8.16 2.66
CA GLN A 45 12.49 8.56 3.06
C GLN A 45 13.24 7.43 3.77
N GLU A 46 12.58 6.70 4.67
CA GLU A 46 13.18 5.58 5.40
C GLU A 46 13.46 4.37 4.51
N ALA A 47 12.64 4.15 3.49
CA ALA A 47 12.88 3.13 2.48
C ALA A 47 13.88 3.54 1.40
N GLY A 48 14.55 4.71 1.53
CA GLY A 48 15.52 5.18 0.54
C GLY A 48 14.90 5.65 -0.78
N VAL A 49 13.57 5.73 -0.89
CA VAL A 49 12.89 6.11 -2.13
C VAL A 49 13.17 7.58 -2.45
N VAL A 50 13.84 7.79 -3.57
CA VAL A 50 14.18 9.10 -4.14
C VAL A 50 12.93 9.89 -4.56
N PRO A 51 12.93 11.24 -4.45
CA PRO A 51 11.73 12.06 -4.66
C PRO A 51 11.00 11.81 -5.98
N TRP A 52 11.72 11.74 -7.11
CA TRP A 52 11.13 11.53 -8.45
C TRP A 52 10.48 10.15 -8.63
N MET A 53 10.83 9.19 -7.79
CA MET A 53 10.21 7.87 -7.80
C MET A 53 8.94 7.84 -6.97
N ARG A 54 8.84 8.67 -5.91
CA ARG A 54 7.67 8.74 -5.02
C ARG A 54 6.38 9.06 -5.77
N ASP A 55 6.46 9.91 -6.78
CA ASP A 55 5.29 10.29 -7.61
C ASP A 55 4.87 9.20 -8.59
N ARG A 56 5.76 8.24 -8.88
CA ARG A 56 5.50 7.09 -9.75
C ARG A 56 4.98 5.87 -9.00
N ILE A 57 5.03 5.89 -7.67
CA ILE A 57 4.57 4.77 -6.86
C ILE A 57 3.04 4.79 -6.81
N PRO A 58 2.38 3.70 -7.27
CA PRO A 58 0.93 3.64 -7.28
C PRO A 58 0.40 3.52 -5.84
N LEU A 59 -0.60 4.33 -5.52
CA LEU A 59 -1.36 4.28 -4.28
C LEU A 59 -2.70 3.62 -4.55
N VAL A 60 -3.00 2.58 -3.79
CA VAL A 60 -4.24 1.81 -3.91
C VAL A 60 -5.17 2.24 -2.79
N TYR A 61 -6.34 2.75 -3.17
CA TYR A 61 -7.38 3.23 -2.27
C TYR A 61 -8.58 2.28 -2.31
N ALA A 62 -9.15 1.97 -1.15
CA ALA A 62 -10.48 1.38 -1.02
C ALA A 62 -11.46 2.52 -0.72
N GLY A 63 -12.14 3.02 -1.76
CA GLY A 63 -12.92 4.27 -1.69
C GLY A 63 -12.02 5.47 -1.40
N GLU A 64 -12.18 6.10 -0.24
CA GLU A 64 -11.39 7.27 0.20
C GLU A 64 -10.24 6.91 1.16
N ARG A 65 -10.10 5.62 1.52
CA ARG A 65 -9.05 5.16 2.44
C ARG A 65 -7.87 4.57 1.66
N LEU A 66 -6.66 4.98 2.01
CA LEU A 66 -5.44 4.37 1.46
C LEU A 66 -5.32 2.94 1.97
N ALA A 67 -5.42 1.96 1.08
CA ALA A 67 -5.33 0.54 1.38
C ALA A 67 -3.91 0.01 1.24
N ALA A 68 -3.19 0.41 0.20
CA ALA A 68 -1.82 -0.03 -0.02
C ALA A 68 -1.00 0.99 -0.80
N VAL A 69 0.32 0.88 -0.64
CA VAL A 69 1.33 1.62 -1.38
C VAL A 69 2.09 0.58 -2.20
N ALA A 70 1.70 0.43 -3.47
CA ALA A 70 2.20 -0.61 -4.35
C ALA A 70 2.23 -1.99 -3.67
N ASP A 71 3.40 -2.61 -3.61
CA ASP A 71 3.75 -3.82 -2.86
C ASP A 71 4.71 -3.54 -1.69
N LEU A 72 4.95 -2.27 -1.37
CA LEU A 72 5.86 -1.85 -0.31
C LEU A 72 5.20 -1.92 1.06
N TRP A 73 3.99 -1.38 1.17
CA TRP A 73 3.25 -1.33 2.42
C TRP A 73 1.76 -1.51 2.22
N LEU A 74 1.14 -2.19 3.18
CA LEU A 74 -0.31 -2.37 3.31
C LEU A 74 -0.81 -1.61 4.54
N GLU A 75 -2.05 -1.16 4.53
CA GLU A 75 -2.68 -0.52 5.69
C GLU A 75 -3.19 -1.58 6.67
N GLN A 76 -2.76 -1.48 7.93
CA GLN A 76 -3.03 -2.45 8.99
C GLN A 76 -4.52 -2.75 9.27
N ASP A 77 -5.41 -1.78 9.17
CA ASP A 77 -6.86 -1.92 9.35
C ASP A 77 -7.55 -2.55 8.12
N LEU A 78 -6.88 -2.58 6.97
CA LEU A 78 -7.41 -3.11 5.71
C LEU A 78 -6.74 -4.43 5.30
N VAL A 79 -5.96 -5.05 6.18
CA VAL A 79 -5.42 -6.39 5.97
C VAL A 79 -6.19 -7.45 6.73
N VAL A 80 -6.21 -8.65 6.18
CA VAL A 80 -6.72 -9.83 6.88
C VAL A 80 -5.84 -10.20 8.07
N ALA A 81 -6.42 -10.91 9.04
CA ALA A 81 -5.65 -11.44 10.16
C ALA A 81 -4.55 -12.40 9.66
N PRO A 82 -3.41 -12.50 10.37
CA PRO A 82 -2.37 -13.47 10.03
C PRO A 82 -2.94 -14.88 9.97
N GLY A 83 -2.94 -15.49 8.78
CA GLY A 83 -3.48 -16.85 8.55
C GLY A 83 -4.71 -16.90 7.66
N ASP A 84 -5.41 -15.79 7.47
CA ASP A 84 -6.57 -15.72 6.58
C ASP A 84 -6.16 -15.47 5.11
N PRO A 85 -6.97 -15.92 4.13
CA PRO A 85 -6.73 -15.67 2.72
C PRO A 85 -6.95 -14.19 2.40
N GLY A 86 -5.90 -13.51 1.95
CA GLY A 86 -5.93 -12.10 1.57
C GLY A 86 -5.52 -11.86 0.12
N LEU A 87 -5.73 -10.64 -0.36
CA LEU A 87 -5.26 -10.19 -1.67
C LEU A 87 -3.81 -9.68 -1.55
N GLY A 88 -2.89 -10.38 -2.20
CA GLY A 88 -1.52 -9.94 -2.41
C GLY A 88 -1.44 -8.95 -3.57
N LEU A 89 -0.72 -7.85 -3.35
CA LEU A 89 -0.39 -6.89 -4.39
C LEU A 89 1.01 -7.14 -4.90
N THR A 90 1.17 -7.08 -6.22
CA THR A 90 2.48 -7.11 -6.87
C THR A 90 2.57 -5.97 -7.86
N TRP A 91 3.53 -5.08 -7.65
CA TRP A 91 3.81 -4.00 -8.58
C TRP A 91 4.79 -4.51 -9.64
N LYS A 92 4.32 -4.67 -10.88
CA LYS A 92 5.17 -5.10 -12.00
C LYS A 92 5.74 -3.88 -12.74
N MET A 93 6.94 -4.03 -13.27
CA MET A 93 7.68 -3.00 -14.03
C MET A 93 8.07 -1.76 -13.20
N HIS A 94 8.38 -1.94 -11.92
CA HIS A 94 8.99 -0.86 -11.14
C HIS A 94 10.46 -0.69 -11.55
N PRO A 95 11.00 0.55 -11.62
CA PRO A 95 12.43 0.75 -11.67
C PRO A 95 13.10 0.11 -10.44
N PRO A 96 14.36 -0.33 -10.51
CA PRO A 96 15.06 -0.79 -9.32
C PRO A 96 14.99 0.28 -8.24
N LEU A 97 14.54 -0.12 -7.04
CA LEU A 97 14.63 0.71 -5.84
C LEU A 97 16.13 0.78 -5.50
N TYR A 98 16.68 1.98 -5.43
CA TYR A 98 18.08 2.24 -5.10
C TYR A 98 18.26 2.47 -3.60
#